data_AF-A0A6N9AEG4-F1
#
_entry.id   AF-A0A6N9AEG4-F1
#
_cell.length_a   1.000
_cell.length_b   1.000
_cell.length_c   1.000
_cell.angle_alpha   90.00
_cell.angle_beta   90.00
_cell.angle_gamma   90.00
#
_symmetry.space_group_name_H-M   'P 1'
#
loop_
_entity.id
_entity.type
_entity.pdbx_description
1 polymer ?
#
loop_
_entity_poly.entity_id
_entity_poly.type
_entity_poly.pdbx_seq_one_letter_code
_entity_poly.pdbx_strand_id
1 'polypeptide(L)'
;MPRTFKIPQFYRSPIISALKTARMAADPRKKDTSPSLLDFGSLHIWIARSFSFCFGVENAVEIAYQAIADNPGRRLFMLSEMIHNPHVNNDLRRRGMHFLRSTMGEQLIPFSTLSPTDIIIIPAFGTTLEILEELEDLGVDVRTYDTTCPFVEKVWRRSAQIGDKGYTVVIHGKRLHEESRATFSHAKEHAPVVVVRDIAEAHDLAKVIRGEEGREYFFDRFADRYSKGFDPDRDLERIGVVNQTTMLVRETQAVTGVLREAIVDRYGAKDHFVDTSDTLCYATHENQEAAKALLDRPLDLALVVGGYNSSNTSQIVSLCSEVVPTYFIGSADDIADRNRIHHYDYPAKEVRTTVNWMPTNRPASIALTSGASCPEMLMDEVIRKVVAFFEGTSSFEQALAPYQNATAAA
;
A
#
# COMPACT_ATOMS: atom_id res chain seq x y z
N MET A 1 -14.16 21.35 -4.80
CA MET A 1 -12.83 21.08 -5.37
C MET A 1 -12.21 19.92 -4.61
N PRO A 2 -11.37 19.06 -5.22
CA PRO A 2 -10.57 18.08 -4.46
C PRO A 2 -9.67 18.79 -3.45
N ARG A 3 -9.32 18.12 -2.33
CA ARG A 3 -8.37 18.66 -1.34
C ARG A 3 -6.99 18.79 -1.98
N THR A 4 -6.38 19.96 -1.83
CA THR A 4 -4.99 20.20 -2.22
C THR A 4 -4.09 20.10 -1.01
N PHE A 5 -3.09 19.22 -1.06
CA PHE A 5 -2.13 19.02 0.02
C PHE A 5 -0.85 19.83 -0.19
N LYS A 6 -0.30 20.39 0.90
CA LYS A 6 0.98 21.10 0.98
C LYS A 6 2.17 20.14 0.97
N ILE A 7 2.24 19.26 -0.02
CA ILE A 7 3.37 18.34 -0.20
C ILE A 7 4.65 19.13 -0.52
N PRO A 8 5.77 18.87 0.18
CA PRO A 8 7.05 19.53 -0.07
C PRO A 8 7.49 19.47 -1.53
N GLN A 9 8.01 20.59 -2.04
CA GLN A 9 8.29 20.76 -3.48
C GLN A 9 9.26 19.71 -4.05
N PHE A 10 10.21 19.23 -3.24
CA PHE A 10 11.19 18.21 -3.65
C PHE A 10 10.63 16.79 -3.79
N TYR A 11 9.36 16.54 -3.40
CA TYR A 11 8.65 15.29 -3.74
C TYR A 11 7.83 15.37 -5.03
N ARG A 12 7.65 16.58 -5.58
CA ARG A 12 6.95 16.81 -6.85
C ARG A 12 7.89 16.63 -8.03
N SER A 13 7.32 16.45 -9.22
CA SER A 13 8.06 16.20 -10.46
C SER A 13 7.49 17.06 -11.59
N PRO A 14 8.32 17.78 -12.38
CA PRO A 14 7.83 18.49 -13.55
C PRO A 14 7.16 17.58 -14.59
N ILE A 15 7.72 16.39 -14.84
CA ILE A 15 7.19 15.45 -15.84
C ILE A 15 5.85 14.86 -15.37
N ILE A 16 5.82 14.29 -14.16
CA ILE A 16 4.65 13.62 -13.59
C ILE A 16 3.54 14.61 -13.25
N SER A 17 3.85 15.77 -12.68
CA SER A 17 2.81 16.77 -12.38
C SER A 17 2.19 17.34 -13.66
N ALA A 18 2.94 17.52 -14.76
CA ALA A 18 2.38 17.91 -16.05
C ALA A 18 1.42 16.85 -16.61
N LEU A 19 1.85 15.57 -16.63
CA LEU A 19 1.01 14.42 -17.01
C LEU A 19 -0.27 14.36 -16.19
N LYS A 20 -0.17 14.38 -14.86
CA LYS A 20 -1.32 14.28 -13.94
C LYS A 20 -2.27 15.46 -14.09
N THR A 21 -1.76 16.69 -14.31
CA THR A 21 -2.59 17.88 -14.53
C THR A 21 -3.42 17.73 -15.80
N ALA A 22 -2.80 17.38 -16.92
CA ALA A 22 -3.48 17.16 -18.19
C ALA A 22 -4.53 16.03 -18.11
N ARG A 23 -4.15 14.90 -17.49
CA ARG A 23 -5.05 13.74 -17.33
C ARG A 23 -6.20 14.01 -16.36
N MET A 24 -6.01 14.90 -15.37
CA MET A 24 -7.07 15.36 -14.46
C MET A 24 -8.01 16.37 -15.12
N ALA A 25 -7.51 17.27 -15.97
CA ALA A 25 -8.33 18.20 -16.73
C ALA A 25 -9.23 17.46 -17.74
N ALA A 26 -8.66 16.52 -18.49
CA ALA A 26 -9.41 15.73 -19.49
C ALA A 26 -10.38 14.70 -18.88
N ASP A 27 -10.04 14.12 -17.73
CA ASP A 27 -10.92 13.19 -17.00
C ASP A 27 -10.78 13.37 -15.47
N PRO A 28 -11.57 14.29 -14.87
CA PRO A 28 -11.55 14.54 -13.44
C PRO A 28 -12.06 13.39 -12.58
N ARG A 29 -12.73 12.39 -13.17
CA ARG A 29 -13.33 11.25 -12.45
C ARG A 29 -12.52 9.96 -12.59
N LYS A 30 -11.36 10.00 -13.24
CA LYS A 30 -10.48 8.84 -13.49
C LYS A 30 -11.21 7.62 -14.08
N LYS A 31 -12.23 7.84 -14.91
CA LYS A 31 -12.93 6.77 -15.63
C LYS A 31 -12.07 6.15 -16.73
N ASP A 32 -11.20 6.94 -17.34
CA ASP A 32 -10.27 6.50 -18.36
C ASP A 32 -8.98 5.98 -17.69
N THR A 33 -8.89 4.65 -17.59
CA THR A 33 -7.75 3.92 -17.02
C THR A 33 -6.54 3.83 -17.96
N SER A 34 -6.64 4.34 -19.20
CA SER A 34 -5.58 4.18 -20.20
C SER A 34 -4.24 4.81 -19.76
N PRO A 35 -3.11 4.13 -20.04
CA PRO A 35 -1.79 4.64 -19.73
C PRO A 35 -1.43 5.86 -20.58
N SER A 36 -0.57 6.72 -20.04
CA SER A 36 -0.02 7.88 -20.75
C SER A 36 1.30 7.49 -21.41
N LEU A 37 1.50 7.86 -22.68
CA LEU A 37 2.76 7.65 -23.41
C LEU A 37 3.66 8.88 -23.30
N LEU A 38 4.92 8.69 -22.90
CA LEU A 38 6.01 9.60 -23.24
C LEU A 38 6.78 9.00 -24.43
N ASP A 39 6.70 9.66 -25.57
CA ASP A 39 7.33 9.24 -26.82
C ASP A 39 8.67 9.98 -27.01
N PHE A 40 9.76 9.21 -26.97
CA PHE A 40 11.13 9.68 -27.21
C PHE A 40 11.69 9.15 -28.55
N GLY A 41 10.84 8.62 -29.44
CA GLY A 41 11.19 8.08 -30.75
C GLY A 41 11.86 6.71 -30.71
N SER A 42 13.06 6.62 -30.14
CA SER A 42 13.79 5.35 -29.96
C SER A 42 13.38 4.57 -28.70
N LEU A 43 12.57 5.21 -27.84
CA LEU A 43 12.06 4.72 -26.56
C LEU A 43 10.63 5.25 -26.34
N HIS A 44 9.74 4.36 -25.92
CA HIS A 44 8.40 4.66 -25.42
C HIS A 44 8.35 4.32 -23.93
N ILE A 45 7.97 5.28 -23.08
CA ILE A 45 7.66 5.02 -21.67
C ILE A 45 6.15 5.13 -21.49
N TRP A 46 5.51 4.01 -21.17
CA TRP A 46 4.09 3.92 -20.84
C TRP A 46 3.91 4.05 -19.33
N ILE A 47 3.17 5.07 -18.88
CA ILE A 47 2.95 5.38 -17.48
C ILE A 47 1.50 5.05 -17.11
N ALA A 48 1.29 4.30 -16.02
CA ALA A 48 -0.04 3.94 -15.54
C ALA A 48 -0.94 5.18 -15.30
N ARG A 49 -2.27 5.04 -15.38
CA ARG A 49 -3.21 6.13 -15.06
C ARG A 49 -3.16 6.56 -13.58
N SER A 50 -2.92 5.62 -12.67
CA SER A 50 -2.87 5.85 -11.22
C SER A 50 -1.60 5.22 -10.63
N PHE A 51 -0.85 6.03 -9.87
CA PHE A 51 0.46 5.73 -9.30
C PHE A 51 0.91 6.87 -8.37
N SER A 52 2.02 6.67 -7.65
CA SER A 52 2.57 7.58 -6.63
C SER A 52 1.59 7.84 -5.46
N PHE A 53 1.93 8.80 -4.58
CA PHE A 53 1.16 9.15 -3.38
C PHE A 53 -0.37 9.15 -3.57
N CYS A 54 -1.07 8.41 -2.71
CA CYS A 54 -2.52 8.48 -2.56
C CYS A 54 -2.93 9.49 -1.48
N PHE A 55 -4.23 9.82 -1.40
CA PHE A 55 -4.77 10.79 -0.43
C PHE A 55 -4.31 10.55 1.02
N GLY A 56 -4.29 9.29 1.48
CA GLY A 56 -3.88 8.96 2.84
C GLY A 56 -2.40 9.25 3.10
N VAL A 57 -1.55 9.00 2.09
CA VAL A 57 -0.11 9.31 2.16
C VAL A 57 0.15 10.80 2.02
N GLU A 58 -0.57 11.51 1.14
CA GLU A 58 -0.48 12.97 1.03
C GLU A 58 -0.89 13.66 2.34
N ASN A 59 -1.96 13.17 3.00
CA ASN A 59 -2.40 13.65 4.31
C ASN A 59 -1.33 13.40 5.39
N ALA A 60 -0.76 12.19 5.45
CA ALA A 60 0.28 11.86 6.42
C ALA A 60 1.56 12.69 6.23
N VAL A 61 2.00 12.89 4.97
CA VAL A 61 3.13 13.76 4.64
C VAL A 61 2.85 15.21 5.03
N GLU A 62 1.66 15.76 4.72
CA GLU A 62 1.30 17.12 5.12
C GLU A 62 1.35 17.29 6.65
N ILE A 63 0.73 16.39 7.41
CA ILE A 63 0.68 16.44 8.87
C ILE A 63 2.07 16.27 9.49
N ALA A 64 2.90 15.34 8.99
CA ALA A 64 4.23 15.11 9.55
C ALA A 64 5.20 16.29 9.34
N TYR A 65 5.13 16.96 8.19
CA TYR A 65 5.94 18.17 7.95
C TYR A 65 5.39 19.38 8.73
N GLN A 66 4.07 19.46 8.93
CA GLN A 66 3.44 20.45 9.80
C GLN A 66 3.88 20.25 11.27
N ALA A 67 3.91 19.00 11.76
CA ALA A 67 4.39 18.67 13.10
C ALA A 67 5.84 19.12 13.34
N ILE A 68 6.73 18.89 12.38
CA ILE A 68 8.13 19.37 12.42
C ILE A 68 8.19 20.90 12.45
N ALA A 69 7.36 21.60 11.68
CA ALA A 69 7.34 23.05 11.60
C ALA A 69 6.79 23.72 12.87
N ASP A 70 5.75 23.15 13.48
CA ASP A 70 5.05 23.71 14.64
C ASP A 70 5.80 23.48 15.97
N ASN A 71 6.75 22.55 16.01
CA ASN A 71 7.42 22.11 17.24
C ASN A 71 8.95 22.32 17.22
N PRO A 72 9.44 23.54 16.94
CA PRO A 72 10.87 23.82 16.86
C PRO A 72 11.57 23.51 18.19
N GLY A 73 12.64 22.71 18.13
CA GLY A 73 13.45 22.34 19.29
C GLY A 73 12.86 21.29 20.24
N ARG A 74 11.63 20.79 19.99
CA ARG A 74 11.08 19.64 20.72
C ARG A 74 11.63 18.33 20.13
N ARG A 75 11.62 17.25 20.90
CA ARG A 75 11.89 15.90 20.39
C ARG A 75 10.66 15.42 19.62
N LEU A 76 10.86 15.00 18.37
CA LEU A 76 9.80 14.42 17.54
C LEU A 76 10.07 12.94 17.29
N PHE A 77 9.02 12.14 17.38
CA PHE A 77 9.02 10.71 17.17
C PHE A 77 7.93 10.30 16.19
N MET A 78 8.28 9.51 15.18
CA MET A 78 7.32 8.61 14.56
C MET A 78 7.20 7.37 15.44
N LEU A 79 5.98 6.87 15.63
CA LEU A 79 5.77 5.61 16.34
C LEU A 79 6.44 4.43 15.62
N SER A 80 6.35 4.38 14.28
CA SER A 80 7.08 3.45 13.41
C SER A 80 7.36 4.11 12.05
N GLU A 81 7.34 3.38 10.92
CA GLU A 81 7.44 4.04 9.61
C GLU A 81 6.15 4.82 9.28
N MET A 82 6.25 6.10 8.93
CA MET A 82 5.08 6.92 8.56
C MET A 82 4.31 6.29 7.40
N ILE A 83 5.07 5.83 6.40
CA ILE A 83 4.65 5.06 5.23
C ILE A 83 5.77 4.07 4.87
N HIS A 84 5.46 3.01 4.15
CA HIS A 84 6.46 2.09 3.60
C HIS A 84 7.14 2.69 2.36
N ASN A 85 8.03 3.66 2.59
CA ASN A 85 8.95 4.22 1.63
C ASN A 85 10.24 4.71 2.31
N PRO A 86 11.41 4.09 2.04
CA PRO A 86 12.66 4.42 2.75
C PRO A 86 13.16 5.84 2.45
N HIS A 87 12.92 6.39 1.24
CA HIS A 87 13.36 7.75 0.91
C HIS A 87 12.63 8.80 1.77
N VAL A 88 11.32 8.60 1.98
CA VAL A 88 10.49 9.51 2.80
C VAL A 88 10.84 9.39 4.29
N ASN A 89 10.96 8.16 4.82
CA ASN A 89 11.35 7.98 6.22
C ASN A 89 12.78 8.49 6.50
N ASN A 90 13.70 8.33 5.55
CA ASN A 90 15.05 8.88 5.69
C ASN A 90 15.09 10.41 5.59
N ASP A 91 14.16 11.06 4.88
CA ASP A 91 14.04 12.53 4.92
C ASP A 91 13.54 13.03 6.27
N LEU A 92 12.57 12.34 6.88
CA LEU A 92 12.13 12.63 8.25
C LEU A 92 13.30 12.48 9.24
N ARG A 93 14.10 11.40 9.14
CA ARG A 93 15.30 11.20 9.98
C ARG A 93 16.30 12.34 9.85
N ARG A 94 16.59 12.80 8.62
CA ARG A 94 17.47 13.96 8.38
C ARG A 94 16.93 15.27 8.97
N ARG A 95 15.63 15.35 9.27
CA ARG A 95 14.96 16.50 9.91
C ARG A 95 14.86 16.37 11.44
N GLY A 96 15.53 15.38 12.05
CA GLY A 96 15.52 15.17 13.49
C GLY A 96 14.39 14.27 14.01
N MET A 97 13.67 13.59 13.12
CA MET A 97 12.63 12.64 13.51
C MET A 97 13.24 11.31 13.97
N HIS A 98 12.94 10.91 15.21
CA HIS A 98 13.29 9.61 15.75
C HIS A 98 12.17 8.58 15.49
N PHE A 99 12.47 7.29 15.59
CA PHE A 99 11.53 6.20 15.30
C PHE A 99 11.47 5.29 16.53
N LEU A 100 10.29 5.16 17.14
CA LEU A 100 10.14 4.42 18.40
C LEU A 100 10.17 2.90 18.20
N ARG A 101 9.64 2.41 17.07
CA ARG A 101 9.50 0.98 16.75
C ARG A 101 9.90 0.65 15.31
N SER A 102 10.25 -0.61 15.06
CA SER A 102 10.39 -1.15 13.70
C SER A 102 9.03 -1.54 13.12
N THR A 103 8.95 -1.73 11.81
CA THR A 103 7.72 -2.19 11.13
C THR A 103 7.25 -3.58 11.58
N MET A 104 8.16 -4.38 12.14
CA MET A 104 7.85 -5.70 12.72
C MET A 104 7.37 -5.60 14.18
N GLY A 105 7.33 -4.39 14.76
CA GLY A 105 6.86 -4.14 16.12
C GLY A 105 7.93 -4.19 17.21
N GLU A 106 9.20 -4.40 16.88
CA GLU A 106 10.33 -4.30 17.80
C GLU A 106 10.45 -2.88 18.37
N GLN A 107 10.76 -2.76 19.66
CA GLN A 107 10.97 -1.46 20.31
C GLN A 107 12.41 -0.98 20.08
N LEU A 108 12.58 0.14 19.38
CA LEU A 108 13.88 0.74 19.08
C LEU A 108 14.32 1.75 20.16
N ILE A 109 13.35 2.49 20.72
CA ILE A 109 13.56 3.47 21.79
C ILE A 109 12.49 3.20 22.87
N PRO A 110 12.85 2.85 24.12
CA PRO A 110 11.87 2.51 25.15
C PRO A 110 10.91 3.67 25.45
N PHE A 111 9.62 3.38 25.56
CA PHE A 111 8.61 4.40 25.87
C PHE A 111 8.82 5.07 27.23
N SER A 112 9.47 4.40 28.20
CA SER A 112 9.90 5.00 29.47
C SER A 112 10.92 6.15 29.34
N THR A 113 11.43 6.42 28.13
CA THR A 113 12.27 7.60 27.82
C THR A 113 11.48 8.79 27.27
N LEU A 114 10.15 8.65 27.16
CA LEU A 114 9.22 9.69 26.74
C LEU A 114 8.77 10.54 27.93
N SER A 115 8.19 11.69 27.60
CA SER A 115 7.64 12.70 28.50
C SER A 115 6.42 13.33 27.83
N PRO A 116 5.49 13.94 28.60
CA PRO A 116 4.38 14.71 28.06
C PRO A 116 4.78 15.87 27.12
N THR A 117 6.06 16.25 27.09
CA THR A 117 6.58 17.31 26.20
C THR A 117 7.10 16.80 24.86
N ASP A 118 7.23 15.49 24.67
CA ASP A 118 7.63 14.91 23.39
C ASP A 118 6.46 14.91 22.40
N ILE A 119 6.76 14.94 21.10
CA ILE A 119 5.75 14.82 20.04
C ILE A 119 5.80 13.43 19.44
N ILE A 120 4.67 12.73 19.42
CA ILE A 120 4.51 11.45 18.72
C ILE A 120 3.57 11.64 17.53
N ILE A 121 3.95 11.03 16.41
CA ILE A 121 3.16 10.95 15.19
C ILE A 121 2.77 9.48 14.98
N ILE A 122 1.47 9.21 14.94
CA ILE A 122 0.92 7.88 14.62
C ILE A 122 0.96 7.70 13.09
N PRO A 123 1.46 6.58 12.55
CA PRO A 123 1.65 6.39 11.11
C PRO A 123 0.33 6.24 10.34
N ALA A 124 0.39 6.31 9.01
CA ALA A 124 -0.80 6.25 8.16
C ALA A 124 -1.58 4.92 8.24
N PHE A 125 -0.95 3.88 8.80
CA PHE A 125 -1.51 2.54 9.03
C PHE A 125 -2.23 2.42 10.39
N GLY A 126 -2.17 3.45 11.22
CA GLY A 126 -2.64 3.42 12.61
C GLY A 126 -1.75 2.61 13.54
N THR A 127 -2.24 2.41 14.77
CA THR A 127 -1.60 1.57 15.78
C THR A 127 -2.63 0.76 16.57
N THR A 128 -2.15 -0.16 17.41
CA THR A 128 -2.98 -0.98 18.29
C THR A 128 -3.46 -0.18 19.50
N LEU A 129 -4.62 -0.53 20.05
CA LEU A 129 -5.20 0.16 21.22
C LEU A 129 -4.27 0.09 22.44
N GLU A 130 -3.57 -1.03 22.63
CA GLU A 130 -2.62 -1.22 23.74
C GLU A 130 -1.46 -0.24 23.69
N ILE A 131 -1.03 0.16 22.47
CA ILE A 131 0.04 1.16 22.30
C ILE A 131 -0.49 2.57 22.51
N LEU A 132 -1.75 2.84 22.19
CA LEU A 132 -2.37 4.13 22.52
C LEU A 132 -2.50 4.27 24.04
N GLU A 133 -3.01 3.24 24.73
CA GLU A 133 -3.13 3.20 26.19
C GLU A 133 -1.76 3.38 26.87
N GLU A 134 -0.72 2.64 26.46
CA GLU A 134 0.65 2.76 27.00
C GLU A 134 1.27 4.16 26.81
N LEU A 135 0.88 4.89 25.76
CA LEU A 135 1.35 6.27 25.51
C LEU A 135 0.49 7.34 26.22
N GLU A 136 -0.83 7.13 26.30
CA GLU A 136 -1.74 8.02 27.04
C GLU A 136 -1.47 7.93 28.57
N ASP A 137 -1.12 6.75 29.10
CA ASP A 137 -0.68 6.55 30.49
C ASP A 137 0.61 7.31 30.84
N LEU A 138 1.49 7.50 29.86
CA LEU A 138 2.70 8.34 29.98
C LEU A 138 2.40 9.84 29.86
N GLY A 139 1.14 10.21 29.64
CA GLY A 139 0.69 11.59 29.44
C GLY A 139 1.12 12.18 28.10
N VAL A 140 1.45 11.35 27.10
CA VAL A 140 1.88 11.82 25.77
C VAL A 140 0.66 12.03 24.87
N ASP A 141 0.63 13.15 24.15
CA ASP A 141 -0.41 13.43 23.17
C ASP A 141 -0.20 12.57 21.90
N VAL A 142 -1.09 11.59 21.71
CA VAL A 142 -1.17 10.71 20.54
C VAL A 142 -2.18 11.18 19.49
N ARG A 143 -2.93 12.27 19.75
CA ARG A 143 -4.11 12.66 18.96
C ARG A 143 -3.85 13.83 18.04
N THR A 144 -3.04 14.81 18.45
CA THR A 144 -2.77 16.02 17.63
C THR A 144 -2.09 15.71 16.29
N TYR A 145 -1.24 14.68 16.26
CA TYR A 145 -0.53 14.26 15.05
C TYR A 145 -0.81 12.78 14.70
N ASP A 146 -2.07 12.35 14.84
CA ASP A 146 -2.51 11.10 14.25
C ASP A 146 -2.63 11.23 12.72
N THR A 147 -1.84 10.44 11.97
CA THR A 147 -1.89 10.42 10.50
C THR A 147 -2.68 9.25 9.92
N THR A 148 -3.33 8.42 10.77
CA THR A 148 -4.11 7.25 10.38
C THR A 148 -5.01 7.56 9.19
N CYS A 149 -4.89 6.76 8.14
CA CYS A 149 -5.65 6.96 6.93
C CYS A 149 -7.15 6.75 7.20
N PRO A 150 -8.06 7.68 6.82
CA PRO A 150 -9.50 7.51 7.02
C PRO A 150 -10.11 6.27 6.35
N PHE A 151 -9.41 5.67 5.38
CA PHE A 151 -9.77 4.39 4.78
C PHE A 151 -9.37 3.17 5.63
N VAL A 152 -8.32 3.27 6.46
CA VAL A 152 -7.96 2.25 7.47
C VAL A 152 -8.96 2.31 8.62
N GLU A 153 -9.27 3.51 9.14
CA GLU A 153 -10.35 3.70 10.12
C GLU A 153 -11.70 3.17 9.62
N LYS A 154 -11.97 3.22 8.30
CA LYS A 154 -13.19 2.65 7.71
C LYS A 154 -13.24 1.14 7.96
N VAL A 155 -12.11 0.44 7.88
CA VAL A 155 -12.02 -1.00 8.20
C VAL A 155 -12.32 -1.24 9.68
N TRP A 156 -11.80 -0.41 10.59
CA TRP A 156 -12.08 -0.52 12.03
C TRP A 156 -13.56 -0.29 12.34
N ARG A 157 -14.14 0.81 11.83
CA ARG A 157 -15.58 1.10 11.93
C ARG A 157 -16.44 -0.02 11.34
N ARG A 158 -15.99 -0.64 10.24
CA ARG A 158 -16.71 -1.76 9.62
C ARG A 158 -16.60 -3.04 10.46
N SER A 159 -15.45 -3.29 11.07
CA SER A 159 -15.23 -4.43 11.98
C SER A 159 -16.12 -4.31 13.22
N ALA A 160 -16.21 -3.13 13.84
CA ALA A 160 -17.15 -2.85 14.92
C ALA A 160 -18.61 -3.12 14.51
N GLN A 161 -19.06 -2.59 13.36
CA GLN A 161 -20.41 -2.84 12.84
C GLN A 161 -20.75 -4.31 12.53
N ILE A 162 -19.75 -5.17 12.34
CA ILE A 162 -19.90 -6.63 12.19
C ILE A 162 -20.05 -7.26 13.58
N GLY A 163 -19.15 -6.91 14.51
CA GLY A 163 -19.17 -7.38 15.90
C GLY A 163 -20.44 -7.01 16.67
N ASP A 164 -20.90 -5.76 16.56
CA ASP A 164 -22.14 -5.26 17.18
C ASP A 164 -23.40 -6.01 16.72
N LYS A 165 -23.31 -6.82 15.64
CA LYS A 165 -24.38 -7.68 15.11
C LYS A 165 -24.21 -9.16 15.45
N GLY A 166 -23.24 -9.50 16.31
CA GLY A 166 -22.92 -10.87 16.72
C GLY A 166 -22.31 -11.73 15.62
N TYR A 167 -21.43 -11.15 14.80
CA TYR A 167 -20.62 -11.87 13.81
C TYR A 167 -19.14 -11.80 14.21
N THR A 168 -18.41 -12.88 13.94
CA THR A 168 -16.95 -12.92 13.99
C THR A 168 -16.35 -12.14 12.83
N VAL A 169 -15.25 -11.42 13.09
CA VAL A 169 -14.51 -10.69 12.06
C VAL A 169 -13.38 -11.56 11.53
N VAL A 170 -13.45 -11.95 10.24
CA VAL A 170 -12.32 -12.55 9.53
C VAL A 170 -11.55 -11.43 8.84
N ILE A 171 -10.30 -11.23 9.25
CA ILE A 171 -9.40 -10.25 8.62
C ILE A 171 -8.61 -10.97 7.53
N HIS A 172 -8.88 -10.65 6.27
CA HIS A 172 -8.03 -11.03 5.16
C HIS A 172 -6.85 -10.04 5.06
N GLY A 173 -5.64 -10.49 5.38
CA GLY A 173 -4.46 -9.62 5.41
C GLY A 173 -3.20 -10.27 5.98
N LYS A 174 -2.07 -9.57 5.82
CA LYS A 174 -0.76 -10.06 6.29
C LYS A 174 -0.67 -9.90 7.81
N ARG A 175 -0.77 -11.01 8.58
CA ARG A 175 -0.81 -11.02 10.06
C ARG A 175 0.17 -10.09 10.77
N LEU A 176 1.43 -10.04 10.32
CA LEU A 176 2.49 -9.24 10.95
C LEU A 176 2.56 -7.77 10.46
N HIS A 177 1.81 -7.40 9.43
CA HIS A 177 1.77 -6.03 8.91
C HIS A 177 1.09 -5.09 9.89
N GLU A 178 1.62 -3.87 10.03
CA GLU A 178 1.20 -2.90 11.06
C GLU A 178 -0.31 -2.59 10.99
N GLU A 179 -0.82 -2.30 9.79
CA GLU A 179 -2.25 -2.12 9.51
C GLU A 179 -3.12 -3.30 9.97
N SER A 180 -2.65 -4.54 9.78
CA SER A 180 -3.38 -5.76 10.17
C SER A 180 -3.35 -5.96 11.69
N ARG A 181 -2.23 -5.61 12.34
CA ARG A 181 -2.09 -5.63 13.81
C ARG A 181 -2.98 -4.59 14.47
N ALA A 182 -3.02 -3.37 13.92
CA ALA A 182 -3.94 -2.31 14.35
C ALA A 182 -5.39 -2.75 14.16
N THR A 183 -5.77 -3.17 12.94
CA THR A 183 -7.14 -3.64 12.64
C THR A 183 -7.57 -4.79 13.54
N PHE A 184 -6.69 -5.75 13.83
CA PHE A 184 -6.98 -6.85 14.76
C PHE A 184 -7.20 -6.36 16.20
N SER A 185 -6.38 -5.42 16.67
CA SER A 185 -6.50 -4.84 18.02
C SER A 185 -7.79 -4.02 18.19
N HIS A 186 -8.21 -3.28 17.16
CA HIS A 186 -9.50 -2.55 17.20
C HIS A 186 -10.71 -3.49 17.02
N ALA A 187 -10.62 -4.51 16.16
CA ALA A 187 -11.74 -5.42 15.89
C ALA A 187 -12.07 -6.35 17.09
N LYS A 188 -11.07 -6.81 17.84
CA LYS A 188 -11.25 -7.77 18.93
C LYS A 188 -12.04 -7.23 20.14
N GLU A 189 -12.16 -5.91 20.26
CA GLU A 189 -12.99 -5.26 21.30
C GLU A 189 -14.49 -5.40 21.01
N HIS A 190 -14.86 -5.69 19.76
CA HIS A 190 -16.26 -5.82 19.32
C HIS A 190 -16.66 -7.24 18.90
N ALA A 191 -15.70 -8.13 18.60
CA ALA A 191 -15.97 -9.46 18.04
C ALA A 191 -14.86 -10.48 18.38
N PRO A 192 -15.16 -11.79 18.30
CA PRO A 192 -14.12 -12.77 17.99
C PRO A 192 -13.47 -12.43 16.64
N VAL A 193 -12.16 -12.61 16.52
CA VAL A 193 -11.39 -12.28 15.32
C VAL A 193 -10.49 -13.44 14.93
N VAL A 194 -10.35 -13.70 13.63
CA VAL A 194 -9.31 -14.57 13.06
C VAL A 194 -8.70 -13.93 11.82
N VAL A 195 -7.38 -14.10 11.60
CA VAL A 195 -6.67 -13.56 10.43
C VAL A 195 -6.34 -14.67 9.44
N VAL A 196 -6.70 -14.48 8.17
CA VAL A 196 -6.33 -15.33 7.02
C VAL A 196 -5.44 -14.54 6.06
N ARG A 197 -4.33 -15.10 5.60
CA ARG A 197 -3.38 -14.38 4.73
C ARG A 197 -3.75 -14.43 3.25
N ASP A 198 -4.19 -15.58 2.77
CA ASP A 198 -4.30 -15.92 1.35
C ASP A 198 -5.35 -17.01 1.10
N ILE A 199 -5.48 -17.44 -0.16
CA ILE A 199 -6.46 -18.45 -0.59
C ILE A 199 -6.25 -19.83 0.06
N ALA A 200 -5.01 -20.23 0.38
CA ALA A 200 -4.75 -21.52 1.01
C ALA A 200 -5.21 -21.52 2.47
N GLU A 201 -4.91 -20.44 3.20
CA GLU A 201 -5.42 -20.25 4.57
C GLU A 201 -6.95 -20.07 4.60
N ALA A 202 -7.55 -19.47 3.57
CA ALA A 202 -9.01 -19.42 3.43
C ALA A 202 -9.63 -20.81 3.21
N HIS A 203 -9.00 -21.68 2.42
CA HIS A 203 -9.43 -23.08 2.28
C HIS A 203 -9.27 -23.86 3.59
N ASP A 204 -8.21 -23.62 4.36
CA ASP A 204 -8.03 -24.29 5.66
C ASP A 204 -9.08 -23.84 6.69
N LEU A 205 -9.46 -22.56 6.70
CA LEU A 205 -10.58 -22.08 7.53
C LEU A 205 -11.93 -22.62 7.04
N ALA A 206 -12.11 -22.75 5.72
CA ALA A 206 -13.33 -23.32 5.12
C ALA A 206 -13.58 -24.78 5.52
N LYS A 207 -12.55 -25.61 5.66
CA LYS A 207 -12.68 -26.98 6.20
C LYS A 207 -13.26 -26.99 7.61
N VAL A 208 -12.75 -26.11 8.48
CA VAL A 208 -13.24 -25.96 9.85
C VAL A 208 -14.68 -25.47 9.86
N ILE A 209 -15.00 -24.45 9.05
CA ILE A 209 -16.38 -23.95 8.89
C ILE A 209 -17.34 -25.08 8.46
N ARG A 210 -16.93 -25.96 7.53
CA ARG A 210 -17.76 -27.09 7.09
C ARG A 210 -17.86 -28.23 8.10
N GLY A 211 -17.02 -28.27 9.12
CA GLY A 211 -16.86 -29.41 10.03
C GLY A 211 -16.13 -30.60 9.40
N GLU A 212 -15.37 -30.35 8.32
CA GLU A 212 -14.44 -31.33 7.73
C GLU A 212 -13.19 -31.53 8.59
N GLU A 213 -12.79 -30.46 9.30
CA GLU A 213 -11.67 -30.42 10.24
C GLU A 213 -12.11 -29.88 11.59
N GLY A 214 -11.51 -30.38 12.67
CA GLY A 214 -11.94 -30.09 14.04
C GLY A 214 -11.21 -28.94 14.74
N ARG A 215 -11.61 -28.70 15.99
CA ARG A 215 -11.03 -27.68 16.89
C ARG A 215 -9.50 -27.76 17.02
N GLU A 216 -8.91 -28.95 17.05
CA GLU A 216 -7.44 -29.12 17.12
C GLU A 216 -6.73 -28.63 15.86
N TYR A 217 -7.27 -28.94 14.68
CA TYR A 217 -6.75 -28.46 13.38
C TYR A 217 -6.77 -26.93 13.31
N PHE A 218 -7.86 -26.31 13.78
CA PHE A 218 -7.95 -24.85 13.82
C PHE A 218 -6.82 -24.22 14.66
N PHE A 219 -6.56 -24.74 15.87
CA PHE A 219 -5.56 -24.16 16.76
C PHE A 219 -4.12 -24.42 16.33
N ASP A 220 -3.82 -25.55 15.68
CA ASP A 220 -2.53 -25.76 15.02
C ASP A 220 -2.34 -24.78 13.85
N ARG A 221 -3.34 -24.71 12.96
CA ARG A 221 -3.22 -23.99 11.69
C ARG A 221 -3.26 -22.46 11.83
N PHE A 222 -4.05 -21.96 12.79
CA PHE A 222 -4.28 -20.52 13.02
C PHE A 222 -3.57 -19.97 14.25
N ALA A 223 -2.51 -20.61 14.74
CA ALA A 223 -1.44 -19.92 15.47
C ALA A 223 -1.85 -19.37 16.86
N ASP A 224 -1.50 -18.15 17.28
CA ASP A 224 -0.99 -16.91 16.64
C ASP A 224 -2.03 -15.93 16.03
N ARG A 225 -3.17 -16.36 15.46
CA ARG A 225 -3.97 -15.54 14.52
C ARG A 225 -5.41 -15.23 14.93
N TYR A 226 -5.86 -15.71 16.08
CA TYR A 226 -7.21 -15.49 16.60
C TYR A 226 -7.22 -14.68 17.92
N SER A 227 -8.37 -14.10 18.27
CA SER A 227 -8.56 -13.34 19.52
C SER A 227 -8.63 -14.26 20.76
N LYS A 228 -8.24 -13.75 21.93
CA LYS A 228 -8.29 -14.54 23.17
C LYS A 228 -9.73 -15.02 23.44
N GLY A 229 -9.90 -16.32 23.71
CA GLY A 229 -11.21 -16.92 23.99
C GLY A 229 -12.02 -17.34 22.76
N PHE A 230 -11.43 -17.27 21.55
CA PHE A 230 -12.05 -17.79 20.32
C PHE A 230 -12.40 -19.27 20.45
N ASP A 231 -13.59 -19.63 19.99
CA ASP A 231 -14.12 -20.99 19.99
C ASP A 231 -14.62 -21.35 18.60
N PRO A 232 -13.86 -22.11 17.78
CA PRO A 232 -14.19 -22.30 16.36
C PRO A 232 -15.54 -22.99 16.14
N ASP A 233 -16.02 -23.80 17.09
CA ASP A 233 -17.30 -24.50 16.99
C ASP A 233 -18.51 -23.55 17.07
N ARG A 234 -18.34 -22.38 17.69
CA ARG A 234 -19.36 -21.32 17.88
C ARG A 234 -19.10 -20.09 17.02
N ASP A 235 -17.86 -19.59 17.06
CA ASP A 235 -17.49 -18.30 16.49
C ASP A 235 -17.42 -18.34 14.96
N LEU A 236 -17.34 -19.51 14.34
CA LEU A 236 -17.38 -19.65 12.88
C LEU A 236 -18.79 -19.86 12.30
N GLU A 237 -19.84 -19.90 13.14
CA GLU A 237 -21.24 -19.97 12.66
C GLU A 237 -21.66 -18.72 11.87
N ARG A 238 -21.11 -17.55 12.21
CA ARG A 238 -21.51 -16.25 11.64
C ARG A 238 -20.29 -15.38 11.45
N ILE A 239 -19.89 -15.13 10.19
CA ILE A 239 -18.66 -14.38 9.88
C ILE A 239 -18.92 -13.15 9.01
N GLY A 240 -18.11 -12.11 9.19
CA GLY A 240 -17.96 -10.98 8.26
C GLY A 240 -16.49 -10.83 7.86
N VAL A 241 -16.22 -10.71 6.55
CA VAL A 241 -14.85 -10.61 6.02
C VAL A 241 -14.49 -9.14 5.81
N VAL A 242 -13.45 -8.67 6.49
CA VAL A 242 -12.81 -7.35 6.29
C VAL A 242 -11.40 -7.54 5.72
N ASN A 243 -10.88 -6.54 5.01
CA ASN A 243 -9.61 -6.64 4.31
C ASN A 243 -8.60 -5.61 4.80
N GLN A 244 -7.33 -6.01 4.87
CA GLN A 244 -6.22 -5.07 4.82
C GLN A 244 -6.31 -4.28 3.49
N THR A 245 -6.27 -2.95 3.56
CA THR A 245 -6.64 -2.04 2.46
C THR A 245 -5.79 -2.17 1.20
N THR A 246 -4.62 -2.81 1.30
CA THR A 246 -3.61 -2.98 0.25
C THR A 246 -3.47 -4.42 -0.28
N MET A 247 -4.43 -5.30 0.00
CA MET A 247 -4.45 -6.66 -0.55
C MET A 247 -4.78 -6.67 -2.06
N LEU A 248 -4.47 -7.78 -2.73
CA LEU A 248 -4.76 -7.95 -4.15
C LEU A 248 -6.27 -8.10 -4.37
N VAL A 249 -6.85 -7.38 -5.33
CA VAL A 249 -8.31 -7.34 -5.54
C VAL A 249 -8.86 -8.72 -5.90
N ARG A 250 -8.21 -9.44 -6.84
CA ARG A 250 -8.64 -10.79 -7.26
C ARG A 250 -8.52 -11.84 -6.14
N GLU A 251 -7.48 -11.73 -5.31
CA GLU A 251 -7.24 -12.64 -4.18
C GLU A 251 -8.27 -12.41 -3.07
N THR A 252 -8.56 -11.14 -2.77
CA THR A 252 -9.63 -10.73 -1.87
C THR A 252 -10.98 -11.30 -2.29
N GLN A 253 -11.31 -11.23 -3.59
CA GLN A 253 -12.54 -11.80 -4.13
C GLN A 253 -12.56 -13.34 -3.99
N ALA A 254 -11.45 -14.02 -4.27
CA ALA A 254 -11.34 -15.47 -4.13
C ALA A 254 -11.45 -15.94 -2.67
N VAL A 255 -10.72 -15.31 -1.74
CA VAL A 255 -10.77 -15.59 -0.29
C VAL A 255 -12.18 -15.37 0.25
N THR A 256 -12.80 -14.24 -0.09
CA THR A 256 -14.20 -13.94 0.32
C THR A 256 -15.18 -14.96 -0.28
N GLY A 257 -14.92 -15.43 -1.52
CA GLY A 257 -15.70 -16.48 -2.18
C GLY A 257 -15.66 -17.81 -1.43
N VAL A 258 -14.47 -18.34 -1.19
CA VAL A 258 -14.24 -19.63 -0.49
C VAL A 258 -14.88 -19.64 0.91
N LEU A 259 -14.75 -18.55 1.66
CA LEU A 259 -15.35 -18.44 2.99
C LEU A 259 -16.87 -18.30 2.94
N ARG A 260 -17.41 -17.57 1.94
CA ARG A 260 -18.87 -17.48 1.72
C ARG A 260 -19.46 -18.85 1.37
N GLU A 261 -18.82 -19.58 0.47
CA GLU A 261 -19.24 -20.93 0.06
C GLU A 261 -19.28 -21.88 1.27
N ALA A 262 -18.22 -21.93 2.08
CA ALA A 262 -18.18 -22.78 3.27
C ALA A 262 -19.32 -22.49 4.27
N ILE A 263 -19.64 -21.21 4.49
CA ILE A 263 -20.77 -20.81 5.34
C ILE A 263 -22.11 -21.22 4.72
N VAL A 264 -22.28 -21.04 3.41
CA VAL A 264 -23.49 -21.46 2.68
C VAL A 264 -23.68 -22.97 2.75
N ASP A 265 -22.61 -23.75 2.58
CA ASP A 265 -22.62 -25.22 2.64
C ASP A 265 -23.05 -25.74 4.02
N ARG A 266 -22.61 -25.09 5.10
CA ARG A 266 -22.82 -25.57 6.48
C ARG A 266 -24.03 -24.99 7.21
N TYR A 267 -24.31 -23.70 6.99
CA TYR A 267 -25.31 -22.91 7.74
C TYR A 267 -26.33 -22.22 6.84
N GLY A 268 -26.08 -22.14 5.53
CA GLY A 268 -26.93 -21.44 4.56
C GLY A 268 -26.59 -19.96 4.42
N ALA A 269 -27.13 -19.34 3.36
CA ALA A 269 -26.73 -17.99 2.95
C ALA A 269 -27.28 -16.83 3.79
N LYS A 270 -28.34 -17.06 4.58
CA LYS A 270 -29.09 -15.98 5.24
C LYS A 270 -28.57 -15.74 6.66
N ASP A 271 -28.24 -14.50 6.99
CA ASP A 271 -27.88 -14.05 8.35
C ASP A 271 -26.59 -14.69 8.97
N HIS A 272 -25.84 -15.48 8.19
CA HIS A 272 -24.56 -16.13 8.57
C HIS A 272 -23.31 -15.53 7.90
N PHE A 273 -23.43 -14.79 6.79
CA PHE A 273 -22.30 -14.15 6.10
C PHE A 273 -22.53 -12.66 5.85
N VAL A 274 -21.56 -11.82 6.21
CA VAL A 274 -21.52 -10.40 5.83
C VAL A 274 -20.34 -10.13 4.90
N ASP A 275 -20.67 -9.82 3.65
CA ASP A 275 -19.68 -9.33 2.69
C ASP A 275 -19.31 -7.87 3.01
N THR A 276 -18.02 -7.62 3.26
CA THR A 276 -17.47 -6.25 3.36
C THR A 276 -16.25 -6.07 2.46
N SER A 277 -16.32 -6.60 1.25
CA SER A 277 -15.37 -6.36 0.15
C SER A 277 -15.11 -4.87 -0.15
N ASP A 278 -15.97 -3.96 0.33
CA ASP A 278 -15.78 -2.51 0.30
C ASP A 278 -14.71 -1.97 1.28
N THR A 279 -13.98 -2.85 1.97
CA THR A 279 -12.87 -2.51 2.89
C THR A 279 -11.51 -2.34 2.20
N LEU A 280 -11.33 -2.78 0.96
CA LEU A 280 -10.16 -2.36 0.15
C LEU A 280 -10.21 -0.85 -0.10
N CYS A 281 -9.08 -0.15 -0.04
CA CYS A 281 -9.09 1.30 -0.32
C CYS A 281 -9.12 1.59 -1.82
N TYR A 282 -9.69 2.74 -2.18
CA TYR A 282 -9.84 3.16 -3.57
C TYR A 282 -8.49 3.19 -4.32
N ALA A 283 -7.41 3.62 -3.67
CA ALA A 283 -6.09 3.74 -4.29
C ALA A 283 -5.49 2.39 -4.68
N THR A 284 -5.69 1.36 -3.86
CA THR A 284 -5.31 -0.03 -4.19
C THR A 284 -6.03 -0.51 -5.44
N HIS A 285 -7.33 -0.25 -5.55
CA HIS A 285 -8.13 -0.61 -6.72
C HIS A 285 -7.73 0.20 -7.96
N GLU A 286 -7.63 1.52 -7.86
CA GLU A 286 -7.21 2.40 -8.97
C GLU A 286 -5.82 2.02 -9.51
N ASN A 287 -4.86 1.73 -8.63
CA ASN A 287 -3.50 1.36 -9.02
C ASN A 287 -3.45 -0.03 -9.69
N GLN A 288 -4.20 -1.01 -9.19
CA GLN A 288 -4.24 -2.35 -9.80
C GLN A 288 -4.95 -2.33 -11.18
N GLU A 289 -6.06 -1.59 -11.32
CA GLU A 289 -6.72 -1.43 -12.63
C GLU A 289 -5.86 -0.64 -13.62
N ALA A 290 -5.18 0.43 -13.16
CA ALA A 290 -4.25 1.18 -13.99
C ALA A 290 -3.01 0.36 -14.39
N ALA A 291 -2.56 -0.57 -13.54
CA ALA A 291 -1.49 -1.50 -13.87
C ALA A 291 -1.94 -2.53 -14.92
N LYS A 292 -3.16 -3.09 -14.82
CA LYS A 292 -3.71 -3.98 -15.86
C LYS A 292 -3.84 -3.26 -17.22
N ALA A 293 -4.46 -2.08 -17.24
CA ALA A 293 -4.60 -1.28 -18.46
C ALA A 293 -3.26 -0.83 -19.07
N LEU A 294 -2.21 -0.73 -18.25
CA LEU A 294 -0.82 -0.53 -18.71
C LEU A 294 -0.26 -1.80 -19.37
N LEU A 295 -0.54 -2.98 -18.82
CA LEU A 295 -0.06 -4.28 -19.31
C LEU A 295 -0.77 -4.75 -20.61
N ASP A 296 -1.91 -4.16 -20.97
CA ASP A 296 -2.56 -4.36 -22.27
C ASP A 296 -1.77 -3.76 -23.46
N ARG A 297 -0.65 -3.07 -23.20
CA ARG A 297 0.25 -2.50 -24.22
C ARG A 297 1.31 -3.54 -24.64
N PRO A 298 1.83 -3.48 -25.88
CA PRO A 298 3.03 -4.25 -26.25
C PRO A 298 4.24 -3.66 -25.53
N LEU A 299 4.72 -4.36 -24.51
CA LEU A 299 5.78 -3.94 -23.58
C LEU A 299 6.91 -4.96 -23.58
N ASP A 300 8.15 -4.49 -23.46
CA ASP A 300 9.34 -5.34 -23.34
C ASP A 300 9.65 -5.66 -21.86
N LEU A 301 9.37 -4.71 -20.95
CA LEU A 301 9.55 -4.85 -19.50
C LEU A 301 8.68 -3.85 -18.73
N ALA A 302 8.56 -4.06 -17.41
CA ALA A 302 8.02 -3.10 -16.46
C ALA A 302 9.05 -2.68 -15.39
N LEU A 303 9.09 -1.38 -15.08
CA LEU A 303 9.75 -0.80 -13.92
C LEU A 303 8.69 -0.41 -12.89
N VAL A 304 8.78 -0.96 -11.67
CA VAL A 304 7.86 -0.64 -10.57
C VAL A 304 8.64 0.01 -9.45
N VAL A 305 8.31 1.26 -9.12
CA VAL A 305 9.07 2.09 -8.16
C VAL A 305 8.41 2.11 -6.78
N GLY A 306 9.19 1.93 -5.70
CA GLY A 306 8.77 2.16 -4.33
C GLY A 306 9.54 1.38 -3.26
N GLY A 307 9.15 1.51 -1.99
CA GLY A 307 9.78 0.77 -0.89
C GLY A 307 9.47 -0.72 -0.92
N TYR A 308 10.48 -1.57 -0.71
CA TYR A 308 10.38 -3.05 -0.79
C TYR A 308 9.44 -3.67 0.27
N ASN A 309 9.14 -2.96 1.36
CA ASN A 309 8.15 -3.32 2.37
C ASN A 309 6.72 -2.84 2.05
N SER A 310 6.51 -2.07 0.98
CA SER A 310 5.19 -1.59 0.59
C SER A 310 4.32 -2.71 0.02
N SER A 311 3.25 -3.06 0.74
CA SER A 311 2.27 -4.05 0.30
C SER A 311 1.63 -3.66 -1.04
N ASN A 312 1.16 -2.42 -1.20
CA ASN A 312 0.58 -1.95 -2.47
C ASN A 312 1.59 -2.02 -3.63
N THR A 313 2.84 -1.60 -3.44
CA THR A 313 3.86 -1.69 -4.52
C THR A 313 4.10 -3.14 -4.90
N SER A 314 4.20 -4.02 -3.91
CA SER A 314 4.39 -5.46 -4.11
C SER A 314 3.26 -6.11 -4.92
N GLN A 315 2.00 -5.72 -4.69
CA GLN A 315 0.88 -6.24 -5.49
C GLN A 315 0.96 -5.80 -6.96
N ILE A 316 1.45 -4.59 -7.24
CA ILE A 316 1.70 -4.14 -8.62
C ILE A 316 2.83 -4.95 -9.26
N VAL A 317 3.91 -5.23 -8.52
CA VAL A 317 5.01 -6.11 -8.99
C VAL A 317 4.50 -7.51 -9.32
N SER A 318 3.63 -8.09 -8.50
CA SER A 318 2.99 -9.38 -8.80
C SER A 318 2.18 -9.34 -10.09
N LEU A 319 1.34 -8.31 -10.29
CA LEU A 319 0.56 -8.15 -11.52
C LEU A 319 1.44 -7.99 -12.77
N CYS A 320 2.49 -7.18 -12.71
CA CYS A 320 3.38 -6.98 -13.87
C CYS A 320 4.20 -8.23 -14.20
N SER A 321 4.70 -8.95 -13.18
CA SER A 321 5.53 -10.15 -13.33
C SER A 321 4.81 -11.33 -14.02
N GLU A 322 3.47 -11.32 -14.05
CA GLU A 322 2.67 -12.33 -14.77
C GLU A 322 2.66 -12.14 -16.29
N VAL A 323 3.03 -10.95 -16.78
CA VAL A 323 2.89 -10.56 -18.19
C VAL A 323 4.23 -10.21 -18.83
N VAL A 324 5.09 -9.48 -18.12
CA VAL A 324 6.38 -9.00 -18.64
C VAL A 324 7.52 -9.09 -17.61
N PRO A 325 8.80 -9.18 -18.05
CA PRO A 325 9.95 -8.99 -17.17
C PRO A 325 9.79 -7.73 -16.32
N THR A 326 9.80 -7.87 -15.01
CA THR A 326 9.47 -6.79 -14.08
C THR A 326 10.62 -6.57 -13.11
N TYR A 327 11.04 -5.31 -12.96
CA TYR A 327 12.10 -4.90 -12.04
C TYR A 327 11.51 -3.98 -10.96
N PHE A 328 11.55 -4.43 -9.71
CA PHE A 328 11.13 -3.67 -8.54
C PHE A 328 12.31 -2.87 -7.99
N ILE A 329 12.28 -1.55 -8.15
CA ILE A 329 13.35 -0.63 -7.75
C ILE A 329 12.87 0.35 -6.68
N GLY A 330 13.77 0.78 -5.80
CA GLY A 330 13.53 1.86 -4.86
C GLY A 330 13.64 3.24 -5.53
N SER A 331 14.61 3.41 -6.42
CA SER A 331 14.95 4.67 -7.08
C SER A 331 15.74 4.49 -8.39
N ALA A 332 16.17 5.60 -9.00
CA ALA A 332 17.05 5.59 -10.17
C ALA A 332 18.50 5.13 -9.89
N ASP A 333 18.91 5.08 -8.62
CA ASP A 333 20.25 4.60 -8.20
C ASP A 333 20.38 3.08 -8.34
N ASP A 334 19.28 2.35 -8.21
CA ASP A 334 19.22 0.91 -8.46
C ASP A 334 19.53 0.55 -9.94
N ILE A 335 19.34 1.51 -10.85
CA ILE A 335 19.69 1.37 -12.27
C ILE A 335 21.16 1.76 -12.47
N ALA A 336 22.07 0.82 -12.19
CA ALA A 336 23.52 1.05 -12.23
C ALA A 336 24.01 1.55 -13.61
N ASP A 337 23.66 0.84 -14.69
CA ASP A 337 24.01 1.21 -16.06
C ASP A 337 23.09 0.56 -17.11
N ARG A 338 23.34 0.82 -18.40
CA ARG A 338 22.55 0.28 -19.52
C ARG A 338 22.52 -1.26 -19.56
N ASN A 339 23.51 -1.93 -18.96
CA ASN A 339 23.60 -3.39 -18.91
C ASN A 339 23.12 -3.97 -17.57
N ARG A 340 23.23 -3.24 -16.45
CA ARG A 340 22.98 -3.74 -15.09
C ARG A 340 21.90 -2.97 -14.34
N ILE A 341 20.97 -3.70 -13.75
CA ILE A 341 19.97 -3.20 -12.81
C ILE A 341 19.99 -4.03 -11.52
N HIS A 342 19.96 -3.35 -10.39
CA HIS A 342 19.68 -3.94 -9.08
C HIS A 342 18.17 -3.85 -8.84
N HIS A 343 17.54 -4.89 -8.32
CA HIS A 343 16.09 -4.91 -8.08
C HIS A 343 15.71 -5.93 -7.01
N TYR A 344 14.56 -5.73 -6.39
CA TYR A 344 14.07 -6.59 -5.32
C TYR A 344 13.20 -7.73 -5.85
N ASP A 345 13.68 -8.95 -5.68
CA ASP A 345 12.92 -10.16 -5.97
C ASP A 345 11.87 -10.36 -4.87
N TYR A 346 10.65 -9.89 -5.11
CA TYR A 346 9.59 -9.93 -4.11
C TYR A 346 9.24 -11.36 -3.64
N PRO A 347 9.22 -12.41 -4.49
CA PRO A 347 9.11 -13.80 -4.04
C PRO A 347 10.27 -14.25 -3.12
N ALA A 348 11.53 -14.05 -3.54
CA ALA A 348 12.71 -14.52 -2.80
C ALA A 348 13.13 -13.63 -1.62
N LYS A 349 12.56 -12.42 -1.50
CA LYS A 349 12.83 -11.41 -0.47
C LYS A 349 14.24 -10.84 -0.44
N GLU A 350 14.95 -10.88 -1.57
CA GLU A 350 16.34 -10.45 -1.69
C GLU A 350 16.55 -9.45 -2.84
N VAL A 351 17.63 -8.64 -2.76
CA VAL A 351 18.05 -7.79 -3.87
C VAL A 351 18.92 -8.60 -4.83
N ARG A 352 18.52 -8.63 -6.11
CA ARG A 352 19.23 -9.30 -7.20
C ARG A 352 19.83 -8.28 -8.16
N THR A 353 20.83 -8.72 -8.93
CA THR A 353 21.39 -7.95 -10.04
C THR A 353 21.11 -8.69 -11.34
N THR A 354 20.43 -8.05 -12.28
CA THR A 354 20.20 -8.58 -13.63
C THR A 354 21.12 -7.89 -14.63
N VAL A 355 21.80 -8.70 -15.44
CA VAL A 355 22.61 -8.27 -16.60
C VAL A 355 21.76 -8.37 -17.88
N ASN A 356 22.07 -7.56 -18.90
CA ASN A 356 21.32 -7.44 -20.15
C ASN A 356 19.82 -7.12 -19.94
N TRP A 357 19.49 -6.31 -18.92
CA TRP A 357 18.10 -6.01 -18.57
C TRP A 357 17.36 -5.09 -19.57
N MET A 358 18.11 -4.29 -20.33
CA MET A 358 17.59 -3.24 -21.21
C MET A 358 17.23 -3.78 -22.61
N PRO A 359 16.05 -3.45 -23.19
CA PRO A 359 15.64 -3.95 -24.50
C PRO A 359 16.52 -3.45 -25.67
N THR A 360 16.66 -4.30 -26.68
CA THR A 360 17.49 -4.08 -27.88
C THR A 360 16.70 -3.59 -29.10
N ASN A 361 15.40 -3.88 -29.16
CA ASN A 361 14.45 -3.38 -30.15
C ASN A 361 14.28 -1.86 -30.09
N ARG A 362 13.85 -1.26 -31.20
CA ARG A 362 13.57 0.17 -31.33
C ARG A 362 12.25 0.38 -32.11
N PRO A 363 11.27 1.12 -31.55
CA PRO A 363 11.25 1.68 -30.19
C PRO A 363 11.29 0.57 -29.12
N ALA A 364 12.04 0.81 -28.05
CA ALA A 364 11.91 0.03 -26.82
C ALA A 364 10.66 0.48 -26.07
N SER A 365 9.88 -0.43 -25.49
CA SER A 365 8.58 -0.16 -24.89
C SER A 365 8.59 -0.54 -23.41
N ILE A 366 8.74 0.46 -22.53
CA ILE A 366 8.92 0.28 -21.09
C ILE A 366 7.65 0.71 -20.35
N ALA A 367 7.08 -0.18 -19.54
CA ALA A 367 6.06 0.19 -18.57
C ALA A 367 6.73 0.81 -17.33
N LEU A 368 6.14 1.88 -16.82
CA LEU A 368 6.57 2.55 -15.60
C LEU A 368 5.39 2.84 -14.69
N THR A 369 5.46 2.37 -13.46
CA THR A 369 4.42 2.58 -12.44
C THR A 369 5.03 2.59 -11.04
N SER A 370 4.25 2.96 -10.03
CA SER A 370 4.69 2.97 -8.64
C SER A 370 3.55 2.78 -7.66
N GLY A 371 3.90 2.37 -6.45
CA GLY A 371 2.91 2.20 -5.39
C GLY A 371 2.45 3.50 -4.74
N ALA A 372 1.37 3.39 -3.96
CA ALA A 372 0.72 4.48 -3.24
C ALA A 372 1.60 5.24 -2.24
N SER A 373 2.81 4.74 -1.93
CA SER A 373 3.81 5.37 -1.05
C SER A 373 4.99 6.00 -1.81
N CYS A 374 4.97 6.06 -3.14
CA CYS A 374 6.07 6.61 -3.94
C CYS A 374 5.91 8.11 -4.21
N PRO A 375 6.89 8.98 -3.85
CA PRO A 375 6.96 10.35 -4.36
C PRO A 375 6.96 10.39 -5.90
N GLU A 376 6.50 11.49 -6.48
CA GLU A 376 6.54 11.69 -7.94
C GLU A 376 7.97 11.92 -8.45
N MET A 377 8.80 12.55 -7.62
CA MET A 377 10.21 12.82 -7.91
C MET A 377 11.01 11.55 -8.27
N LEU A 378 10.82 10.44 -7.55
CA LEU A 378 11.53 9.17 -7.85
C LEU A 378 11.18 8.61 -9.24
N MET A 379 9.95 8.84 -9.71
CA MET A 379 9.52 8.45 -11.06
C MET A 379 10.20 9.32 -12.13
N ASP A 380 10.34 10.63 -11.87
CA ASP A 380 11.05 11.58 -12.75
C ASP A 380 12.52 11.21 -12.91
N GLU A 381 13.20 10.87 -11.80
CA GLU A 381 14.58 10.40 -11.79
C GLU A 381 14.76 9.11 -12.60
N VAL A 382 13.86 8.13 -12.42
CA VAL A 382 13.87 6.88 -13.20
C VAL A 382 13.67 7.16 -14.69
N ILE A 383 12.70 8.01 -15.06
CA ILE A 383 12.49 8.43 -16.46
C ILE A 383 13.77 9.03 -17.04
N ARG A 384 14.38 10.01 -16.34
CA ARG A 384 15.62 10.66 -16.81
C ARG A 384 16.77 9.68 -16.96
N LYS A 385 16.97 8.79 -15.98
CA LYS A 385 18.03 7.78 -15.97
C LYS A 385 17.87 6.82 -17.16
N VAL A 386 16.65 6.35 -17.43
CA VAL A 386 16.34 5.46 -18.55
C VAL A 386 16.54 6.17 -19.90
N VAL A 387 15.98 7.37 -20.08
CA VAL A 387 16.13 8.17 -21.31
C VAL A 387 17.60 8.45 -21.62
N ALA A 388 18.43 8.75 -20.61
CA ALA A 388 19.85 9.03 -20.79
C ALA A 388 20.68 7.84 -21.33
N PHE A 389 20.15 6.62 -21.37
CA PHE A 389 20.80 5.47 -22.01
C PHE A 389 20.50 5.34 -23.50
N PHE A 390 19.64 6.17 -24.09
CA PHE A 390 19.24 6.11 -25.50
C PHE A 390 19.80 7.30 -26.28
N GLU A 391 20.37 7.02 -27.44
CA GLU A 391 20.84 8.05 -28.37
C GLU A 391 19.69 8.52 -29.27
N GLY A 392 19.78 9.79 -29.71
CA GLY A 392 18.83 10.36 -30.68
C GLY A 392 17.39 10.50 -30.19
N THR A 393 17.15 10.50 -28.87
CA THR A 393 15.81 10.69 -28.29
C THR A 393 15.26 12.09 -28.52
N SER A 394 13.94 12.21 -28.70
CA SER A 394 13.21 13.49 -28.63
C SER A 394 13.47 14.20 -27.28
N SER A 395 13.28 15.51 -27.23
CA SER A 395 13.38 16.27 -25.97
C SER A 395 12.21 15.95 -25.03
N PHE A 396 12.40 16.20 -23.72
CA PHE A 396 11.32 16.11 -22.73
C PHE A 396 10.15 17.06 -23.04
N GLU A 397 10.42 18.20 -23.65
CA GLU A 397 9.40 19.16 -24.10
C GLU A 397 8.56 18.56 -25.23
N GLN A 398 9.20 17.92 -26.23
CA GLN A 398 8.50 17.23 -27.32
C GLN A 398 7.64 16.06 -26.80
N ALA A 399 8.17 15.25 -25.88
CA ALA A 399 7.44 14.13 -25.27
C ALA A 399 6.27 14.59 -24.38
N LEU A 400 6.33 15.80 -23.81
CA LEU A 400 5.28 16.36 -22.94
C LEU A 400 4.28 17.27 -23.67
N ALA A 401 4.59 17.74 -24.88
CA ALA A 401 3.74 18.64 -25.66
C ALA A 401 2.26 18.19 -25.77
N PRO A 402 1.92 16.90 -25.96
CA PRO A 402 0.51 16.46 -26.00
C PRO A 402 -0.27 16.79 -24.72
N TYR A 403 0.38 16.75 -23.56
CA TYR A 403 -0.23 16.96 -22.25
C TYR A 403 -0.31 18.45 -21.89
N GLN A 404 0.72 19.21 -22.25
CA GLN A 404 0.75 20.67 -22.07
C GLN A 404 -0.34 21.34 -22.93
N ASN A 405 -0.43 20.95 -24.20
CA ASN A 405 -1.45 21.47 -25.13
C ASN A 405 -2.88 21.11 -24.68
N ALA A 406 -3.10 19.90 -24.19
CA ALA A 406 -4.40 19.48 -23.65
C ALA A 406 -4.82 20.29 -22.42
N THR A 407 -3.86 20.73 -21.60
CA THR A 407 -4.11 21.58 -20.42
C THR A 407 -4.43 23.02 -20.81
N ALA A 408 -3.82 23.54 -21.88
CA ALA A 408 -4.07 24.91 -22.37
C ALA A 408 -5.41 25.08 -23.13
N ALA A 409 -6.04 23.97 -23.52
CA ALA A 409 -7.30 23.95 -24.27
C ALA A 409 -8.55 23.66 -23.40
N ALA A 410 -8.37 23.45 -22.09
CA ALA A 410 -9.40 23.09 -21.11
C ALA A 410 -9.61 24.20 -20.06
#